data_AF-A0A5N5ZMK6-F1
#
_entry.id   AF-A0A5N5ZMK6-F1
#
_cell.length_a   1.000
_cell.length_b   1.000
_cell.length_c   1.000
_cell.angle_alpha   90.00
_cell.angle_beta   90.00
_cell.angle_gamma   90.00
#
_symmetry.space_group_name_H-M   'P 1'
#
loop_
_entity.id
_entity.type
_entity.pdbx_description
1 polymer ?
#
loop_
_entity_poly.entity_id
_entity_poly.type
_entity_poly.pdbx_seq_one_letter_code
_entity_poly.pdbx_strand_id
1 'polypeptide(L)' 'MRWKGNKKFKEVITEDGYHLKAEYFQDSKYWWIVYKNGKVLFRPTEDSEFASSLQIAQAKAQQRMIRHLKHNSN' A
#
# COMPACT_ATOMS: atom_id res chain seq x y z
N MET A 1 10.73 -6.32 5.29
CA MET A 1 9.73 -6.61 4.24
C MET A 1 10.39 -6.52 2.87
N ARG A 2 10.23 -7.55 2.03
CA ARG A 2 10.78 -7.56 0.66
C ARG A 2 9.67 -7.35 -0.36
N TRP A 3 9.62 -6.16 -0.95
CA TRP A 3 8.70 -5.86 -2.05
C TRP A 3 9.12 -6.62 -3.32
N LYS A 4 8.16 -7.29 -3.97
CA LYS A 4 8.31 -7.99 -5.24
C LYS A 4 7.62 -7.19 -6.35
N GLY A 5 8.02 -7.38 -7.61
CA GLY A 5 7.46 -6.66 -8.77
C GLY A 5 8.51 -5.87 -9.56
N ASN A 6 8.06 -5.00 -10.45
CA ASN A 6 8.86 -4.26 -11.44
C ASN A 6 8.93 -2.74 -11.12
N LYS A 7 9.32 -1.92 -12.11
CA LYS A 7 9.45 -0.45 -11.94
C LYS A 7 8.11 0.30 -11.86
N LYS A 8 7.01 -0.31 -12.33
CA LYS A 8 5.66 0.27 -12.31
C LYS A 8 4.81 -0.29 -11.18
N PHE A 9 5.18 -1.45 -10.65
CA PHE A 9 4.36 -2.19 -9.70
C PHE A 9 5.23 -2.86 -8.65
N LYS A 10 4.87 -2.70 -7.38
CA LYS A 10 5.45 -3.42 -6.26
C LYS A 10 4.36 -3.93 -5.33
N GLU A 11 4.52 -5.13 -4.81
CA GLU A 11 3.69 -5.66 -3.74
C GLU A 11 4.48 -6.41 -2.69
N VAL A 12 3.90 -6.55 -1.49
CA VAL A 12 4.41 -7.41 -0.43
C VAL A 12 3.25 -8.04 0.32
N ILE A 13 3.39 -9.32 0.64
CA ILE A 13 2.47 -10.05 1.50
C ILE A 13 3.23 -10.35 2.79
N THR A 14 2.61 -10.05 3.93
CA THR A 14 3.18 -10.30 5.26
C THR A 14 2.62 -11.60 5.82
N GLU A 15 3.35 -12.22 6.75
CA GLU A 15 2.90 -13.43 7.45
C GLU A 15 1.64 -13.16 8.26
N ASP A 16 1.50 -11.95 8.79
CA ASP A 16 0.28 -11.48 9.46
C ASP A 16 -0.89 -11.23 8.50
N GLY A 17 -0.89 -11.73 7.27
CA GLY A 17 -2.01 -11.64 6.33
C GLY A 17 -2.29 -10.25 5.76
N TYR A 18 -1.34 -9.31 5.82
CA TYR A 18 -1.45 -8.06 5.08
C TYR A 18 -0.93 -8.24 3.66
N HIS A 19 -1.57 -7.55 2.72
CA HIS A 19 -1.08 -7.42 1.35
C HIS A 19 -1.03 -5.94 1.01
N LEU A 20 0.17 -5.44 0.73
CA LEU A 20 0.42 -4.06 0.34
C LEU A 20 0.73 -4.05 -1.15
N LYS A 21 0.03 -3.22 -1.92
CA LYS A 21 0.27 -3.02 -3.36
C LYS A 21 0.58 -1.56 -3.60
N ALA A 22 1.53 -1.28 -4.49
CA ALA A 22 1.90 0.04 -4.96
C ALA A 22 2.05 -0.04 -6.48
N GLU A 23 1.31 0.77 -7.23
CA GLU A 23 1.18 0.63 -8.68
C GLU A 23 1.09 1.98 -9.37
N TYR A 24 1.76 2.13 -10.50
CA TYR A 24 1.61 3.29 -11.37
C TYR A 24 0.18 3.31 -11.93
N PHE A 25 -0.48 4.46 -11.83
CA PHE A 25 -1.82 4.66 -12.34
C PHE A 25 -1.80 5.52 -13.61
N GLN A 26 -1.59 6.84 -13.48
CA GLN A 26 -1.51 7.80 -14.59
C GLN A 26 -0.82 9.09 -14.14
N ASP A 27 -0.31 9.93 -15.03
CA ASP A 27 0.19 11.29 -14.71
C ASP A 27 1.20 11.35 -13.55
N SER A 28 2.09 10.36 -13.45
CA SER A 28 3.03 10.20 -12.32
C SER A 28 2.35 9.99 -10.95
N LYS A 29 1.06 9.65 -10.94
CA LYS A 29 0.31 9.20 -9.77
C LYS A 29 0.45 7.69 -9.62
N TYR A 30 0.65 7.27 -8.37
CA TYR A 30 0.76 5.89 -7.97
C TYR A 30 -0.35 5.55 -6.97
N TRP A 31 -1.08 4.48 -7.26
CA TRP A 31 -1.98 3.82 -6.34
C TRP A 31 -1.21 3.07 -5.27
N TRP A 32 -1.81 3.00 -4.08
CA TRP A 32 -1.29 2.20 -2.99
C TRP A 32 -2.44 1.60 -2.20
N ILE A 33 -2.58 0.27 -2.23
CA ILE A 33 -3.73 -0.42 -1.64
C ILE A 33 -3.22 -1.30 -0.51
N VAL A 34 -3.96 -1.31 0.60
CA VAL A 34 -3.69 -2.18 1.74
C VAL A 34 -4.87 -3.13 1.89
N TYR A 35 -4.57 -4.42 1.94
CA TYR A 35 -5.52 -5.47 2.28
C TYR A 35 -5.13 -6.12 3.60
N LYS A 36 -6.12 -6.64 4.31
CA LYS A 36 -5.96 -7.51 5.48
C LYS A 36 -6.84 -8.73 5.31
N ASN A 37 -6.23 -9.92 5.26
CA ASN A 37 -6.91 -11.21 5.06
C ASN A 37 -7.87 -11.17 3.84
N GLY A 38 -7.41 -10.62 2.73
CA GLY A 38 -8.18 -10.48 1.48
C GLY A 38 -9.19 -9.32 1.43
N LYS A 39 -9.44 -8.62 2.54
CA LYS A 39 -10.36 -7.45 2.58
C LYS A 39 -9.58 -6.15 2.37
N VAL A 40 -10.14 -5.23 1.57
CA VAL A 40 -9.57 -3.88 1.40
C VAL A 40 -9.65 -3.13 2.73
N LEU A 41 -8.50 -2.75 3.26
CA LEU A 41 -8.36 -1.91 4.45
C LEU A 41 -8.28 -0.45 4.05
N PHE A 42 -7.60 -0.16 2.94
CA PHE A 42 -7.51 1.18 2.37
C PHE A 42 -7.20 1.12 0.88
N ARG A 43 -7.83 2.02 0.11
CA ARG A 43 -7.47 2.34 -1.27
C ARG A 43 -7.67 3.85 -1.50
N PRO A 44 -6.85 4.51 -2.31
CA PRO A 44 -7.08 5.89 -2.74
C PRO A 44 -8.39 5.97 -3.52
N THR A 45 -9.21 6.95 -3.18
CA THR A 45 -10.45 7.31 -3.87
C THR A 45 -10.41 8.73 -4.40
N GLU A 46 -9.56 9.59 -3.83
CA GLU A 46 -9.38 10.97 -4.26
C GLU A 46 -7.96 11.23 -4.78
N ASP A 47 -7.84 12.23 -5.66
CA ASP A 47 -6.57 12.63 -6.29
C ASP A 47 -5.47 13.00 -5.28
N SER A 48 -5.86 13.56 -4.13
CA SER A 48 -4.96 13.93 -3.03
C SER A 48 -4.33 12.71 -2.33
N GLU A 49 -4.97 11.55 -2.43
CA GLU A 49 -4.54 10.34 -1.73
C GLU A 49 -3.45 9.60 -2.49
N PHE A 50 -3.36 9.79 -3.81
CA PHE A 50 -2.33 9.21 -4.66
C PHE A 50 -0.92 9.62 -4.19
N ALA A 51 0.07 8.82 -4.59
CA ALA A 51 1.47 9.14 -4.37
C ALA A 51 2.09 9.68 -5.66
N SER A 52 3.06 10.59 -5.54
CA SER A 52 3.83 11.13 -6.67
C SER A 52 4.96 10.20 -7.12
N SER A 53 5.24 9.12 -6.38
CA SER A 53 6.25 8.13 -6.73
C SER A 53 5.93 6.75 -6.16
N LEU A 54 6.53 5.71 -6.76
CA LEU A 54 6.41 4.34 -6.28
C LEU A 54 6.91 4.20 -4.84
N GLN A 55 8.00 4.87 -4.49
CA GLN A 55 8.58 4.83 -3.15
C GLN A 55 7.64 5.46 -2.11
N ILE A 56 6.98 6.57 -2.45
CA ILE A 56 5.99 7.21 -1.58
C ILE A 56 4.75 6.32 -1.45
N ALA A 57 4.29 5.69 -2.53
CA ALA A 57 3.18 4.72 -2.47
C ALA A 57 3.49 3.55 -1.53
N GLN A 58 4.69 2.98 -1.61
CA GLN A 58 5.14 1.91 -0.72
C GLN A 58 5.15 2.37 0.75
N ALA A 59 5.70 3.55 1.02
CA ALA A 59 5.77 4.12 2.37
C ALA A 59 4.37 4.38 2.95
N LYS A 60 3.46 4.97 2.16
CA LYS A 60 2.06 5.21 2.58
C LYS A 60 1.34 3.90 2.92
N ALA A 61 1.49 2.86 2.08
CA ALA A 61 0.90 1.54 2.35
C ALA A 61 1.45 0.92 3.65
N GLN A 62 2.77 1.00 3.87
CA GLN A 62 3.40 0.52 5.10
C GLN A 62 2.93 1.29 6.33
N GLN A 63 2.87 2.62 6.28
CA GLN A 63 2.38 3.45 7.38
C GLN A 63 0.93 3.12 7.72
N ARG A 64 0.07 2.92 6.72
CA ARG A 64 -1.33 2.55 6.93
C ARG A 64 -1.47 1.18 7.59
N MET A 65 -0.67 0.21 7.17
CA MET A 65 -0.57 -1.11 7.82
C MET A 65 -0.10 -0.98 9.28
N ILE A 66 0.99 -0.26 9.54
CA ILE A 66 1.52 -0.04 10.91
C ILE A 66 0.47 0.62 11.80
N ARG A 67 -0.24 1.64 11.28
CA ARG A 67 -1.32 2.31 12.01
C ARG A 67 -2.44 1.34 12.38
N HIS A 68 -2.86 0.48 11.46
CA HIS A 68 -3.88 -0.52 11.72
C HIS A 68 -3.42 -1.59 12.71
N LEU A 69 -2.18 -2.08 12.58
CA LEU A 69 -1.56 -2.98 13.54
C LEU A 69 -1.62 -2.40 14.96
N LYS A 70 -1.14 -1.16 15.15
CA LYS A 70 -1.14 -0.49 16.45
C LYS A 70 -2.54 -0.31 17.05
N HIS A 71 -3.57 -0.12 16.21
CA HIS A 71 -4.94 0.07 16.69
C HIS A 71 -5.58 -1.25 17.16
N ASN A 72 -5.27 -2.37 16.50
CA ASN A 72 -5.83 -3.69 16.84
C ASN A 72 -4.99 -4.49 17.85
N SER A 73 -3.86 -3.96 18.30
CA SER A 73 -3.02 -4.57 19.34
C SER A 73 -3.33 -4.06 20.76
N ASN A 74 -4.33 -3.20 20.91
CA ASN A 74 -4.93 -2.80 22.18
C ASN A 74 -6.26 -3.53 22.37
#